data_AF-A0A369QPJ8-F1
#
_entry.id   AF-A0A369QPJ8-F1
#
_cell.length_a   1.000
_cell.length_b   1.000
_cell.length_c   1.000
_cell.angle_alpha   90.00
_cell.angle_beta   90.00
_cell.angle_gamma   90.00
#
_symmetry.space_group_name_H-M   'P 1'
#
loop_
_entity.id
_entity.type
_entity.pdbx_description
1 polymer ?
#
loop_
_entity_poly.entity_id
_entity_poly.type
_entity_poly.pdbx_seq_one_letter_code
_entity_poly.pdbx_strand_id
1 'polypeptide(L)'
;MSTELIKSPSQLKYEAEKTEQELVSLLKNWKKKKSTLLTKLQVFRTEIKELDAVLAETELGYQAYQALLSPLASIATNNPVKLDQTLQTLTNQHLELSEWITSMLQAAGDLSSFNTNTETNRVFRARELHKNNTAHLRHKSREVYVALKTEKQSVADYAAHLTTLIQEKKAQFLLQIKTDGIGL
;
A
#
# COMPACT_ATOMS: atom_id res chain seq x y z
N MET A 1 -24.89 -20.11 -49.64
CA MET A 1 -24.06 -19.04 -50.21
C MET A 1 -24.60 -17.71 -49.72
N SER A 2 -23.90 -17.08 -48.78
CA SER A 2 -24.27 -15.75 -48.30
C SER A 2 -23.88 -14.75 -49.38
N THR A 3 -24.85 -14.03 -49.93
CA THR A 3 -24.63 -12.86 -50.78
C THR A 3 -23.98 -11.77 -49.92
N GLU A 4 -22.66 -11.77 -49.83
CA GLU A 4 -21.92 -10.59 -49.41
C GLU A 4 -22.16 -9.52 -50.47
N LEU A 5 -23.02 -8.54 -50.16
CA LEU A 5 -23.13 -7.32 -50.95
C LEU A 5 -21.72 -6.76 -51.11
N ILE A 6 -21.21 -6.74 -52.35
CA ILE A 6 -19.94 -6.12 -52.69
C ILE A 6 -20.05 -4.65 -52.30
N LYS A 7 -19.35 -4.25 -51.24
CA LYS A 7 -19.33 -2.87 -50.76
C LYS A 7 -18.64 -1.98 -51.77
N SER A 8 -19.11 -0.74 -51.93
CA SER A 8 -18.48 0.22 -52.83
C SER A 8 -17.10 0.69 -52.29
N PRO A 9 -16.20 1.20 -53.15
CA PRO A 9 -14.93 1.76 -52.72
C PRO A 9 -15.08 2.88 -51.68
N SER A 10 -16.11 3.73 -51.83
CA SER A 10 -16.42 4.79 -50.87
C SER A 10 -16.88 4.24 -49.51
N GLN A 11 -17.67 3.15 -49.51
CA GLN A 11 -18.08 2.46 -48.28
C GLN A 11 -16.88 1.81 -47.58
N LEU A 12 -15.98 1.16 -48.31
CA LEU A 12 -14.77 0.54 -47.75
C LEU A 12 -13.83 1.58 -47.13
N LYS A 13 -13.63 2.72 -47.80
CA LYS A 13 -12.83 3.84 -47.27
C LYS A 13 -13.44 4.38 -45.97
N TYR A 14 -14.75 4.64 -45.98
CA TYR A 14 -15.46 5.13 -44.79
C TYR A 14 -15.40 4.13 -43.62
N GLU A 15 -15.61 2.84 -43.88
CA GLU A 15 -15.49 1.80 -42.85
C GLU A 15 -14.08 1.74 -42.26
N ALA A 16 -13.03 1.81 -43.09
CA ALA A 16 -11.64 1.83 -42.63
C ALA A 16 -11.35 3.06 -41.74
N GLU A 17 -11.76 4.26 -42.17
CA GLU A 17 -11.61 5.49 -41.38
C GLU A 17 -12.37 5.43 -40.05
N LYS A 18 -13.58 4.86 -40.05
CA LYS A 18 -14.36 4.65 -38.82
C LYS A 18 -13.65 3.68 -37.86
N THR A 19 -13.13 2.57 -38.36
CA THR A 19 -12.37 1.60 -37.54
C THR A 19 -11.06 2.22 -37.02
N GLU A 20 -10.39 3.06 -37.82
CA GLU A 20 -9.22 3.83 -37.37
C GLU A 20 -9.56 4.78 -36.22
N GLN A 21 -10.68 5.52 -36.32
CA GLN A 21 -11.15 6.39 -35.24
C GLN A 21 -11.45 5.60 -33.96
N GLU A 22 -12.06 4.41 -34.10
CA GLU A 22 -12.32 3.52 -32.98
C GLU A 22 -11.03 3.03 -32.32
N LEU A 23 -10.03 2.63 -33.10
CA LEU A 23 -8.71 2.23 -32.61
C LEU A 23 -8.04 3.37 -31.83
N VAL A 24 -8.05 4.60 -32.38
CA VAL A 24 -7.50 5.79 -31.71
C VAL A 24 -8.23 6.06 -30.40
N SER A 25 -9.57 5.95 -30.38
CA SER A 25 -10.39 6.13 -29.19
C SER A 25 -10.05 5.09 -28.11
N LEU A 26 -9.96 3.82 -28.49
CA LEU A 26 -9.56 2.71 -27.61
C LEU A 26 -8.21 2.98 -26.94
N LEU A 27 -7.19 3.35 -27.73
CA LEU A 27 -5.84 3.61 -27.23
C LEU A 27 -5.79 4.84 -26.31
N LYS A 28 -6.55 5.89 -26.62
CA LYS A 28 -6.68 7.10 -25.79
C LYS A 28 -7.35 6.77 -24.44
N ASN A 29 -8.44 6.01 -24.47
CA ASN A 29 -9.16 5.59 -23.29
C ASN A 29 -8.30 4.69 -22.40
N TRP A 30 -7.59 3.73 -23.00
CA TRP A 30 -6.64 2.89 -22.30
C TRP A 30 -5.52 3.71 -21.64
N LYS A 31 -4.91 4.66 -22.35
CA LYS A 31 -3.87 5.54 -21.79
C LYS A 31 -4.39 6.29 -20.54
N LYS A 32 -5.62 6.82 -20.60
CA LYS A 32 -6.26 7.50 -19.47
C LYS A 32 -6.47 6.55 -18.29
N LYS A 33 -7.09 5.39 -18.53
CA LYS A 33 -7.39 4.38 -17.50
C LYS A 33 -6.11 3.84 -16.86
N LYS A 34 -5.08 3.53 -17.66
CA LYS A 34 -3.74 3.14 -17.19
C LYS A 34 -3.15 4.19 -16.26
N SER A 35 -3.22 5.48 -16.62
CA SER A 35 -2.72 6.56 -15.77
C SER A 35 -3.43 6.59 -14.42
N THR A 36 -4.77 6.52 -14.41
CA THR A 36 -5.55 6.49 -13.16
C THR A 36 -5.17 5.31 -12.26
N LEU A 37 -5.00 4.11 -12.82
CA LEU A 37 -4.61 2.93 -12.05
C LEU A 37 -3.18 3.04 -11.50
N LEU A 38 -2.24 3.58 -12.29
CA LEU A 38 -0.86 3.82 -11.83
C LEU A 38 -0.81 4.85 -10.70
N THR A 39 -1.60 5.92 -10.78
CA THR A 39 -1.72 6.90 -9.69
C THR A 39 -2.26 6.25 -8.41
N LYS A 40 -3.27 5.38 -8.51
CA LYS A 40 -3.76 4.62 -7.33
C LYS A 40 -2.66 3.76 -6.70
N LEU A 41 -1.83 3.08 -7.50
CA LEU A 41 -0.69 2.31 -6.99
C LEU A 41 0.37 3.19 -6.31
N GLN A 42 0.63 4.39 -6.85
CA GLN A 42 1.53 5.35 -6.22
C GLN A 42 1.00 5.84 -4.87
N VAL A 43 -0.31 6.09 -4.77
CA VAL A 43 -0.97 6.46 -3.52
C VAL A 43 -0.81 5.35 -2.48
N PHE A 44 -1.17 4.10 -2.80
CA PHE A 44 -1.00 2.97 -1.87
C PHE A 44 0.46 2.76 -1.43
N ARG A 45 1.42 2.96 -2.34
CA ARG A 45 2.84 2.89 -1.99
C ARG A 45 3.25 3.98 -1.01
N THR A 46 2.70 5.19 -1.17
CA THR A 46 2.99 6.32 -0.29
C THR A 46 2.37 6.09 1.09
N GLU A 47 1.11 5.66 1.15
CA GLU A 47 0.44 5.30 2.40
C GLU A 47 1.19 4.20 3.17
N ILE A 48 1.70 3.16 2.49
CA ILE A 48 2.53 2.14 3.14
C ILE A 48 3.80 2.74 3.75
N LYS A 49 4.49 3.65 3.04
CA LYS A 49 5.69 4.32 3.57
C LYS A 49 5.39 5.19 4.79
N GLU A 50 4.25 5.88 4.78
CA GLU A 50 3.80 6.69 5.92
C GLU A 50 3.52 5.80 7.13
N LEU A 51 2.83 4.68 6.94
CA LEU A 51 2.61 3.69 8.00
C LEU A 51 3.94 3.14 8.55
N ASP A 52 4.89 2.80 7.68
CA ASP A 52 6.22 2.33 8.07
C ASP A 52 6.98 3.38 8.89
N ALA A 53 6.93 4.65 8.49
CA ALA A 53 7.57 5.76 9.21
C ALA A 53 6.95 5.96 10.60
N VAL A 54 5.62 5.96 10.70
CA VAL A 54 4.90 6.10 11.97
C VAL A 54 5.22 4.96 12.92
N LEU A 55 5.28 3.71 12.43
CA LEU A 55 5.67 2.57 13.26
C LEU A 55 7.12 2.71 13.72
N ALA A 56 8.04 3.07 12.84
CA ALA A 56 9.44 3.26 13.19
C ALA A 56 9.63 4.33 14.29
N GLU A 57 8.96 5.47 14.18
CA GLU A 57 8.99 6.52 15.21
C GLU A 57 8.36 6.03 16.53
N THR A 58 7.27 5.27 16.46
CA THR A 58 6.64 4.66 17.64
C THR A 58 7.60 3.68 18.35
N GLU A 59 8.34 2.87 17.60
CA GLU A 59 9.34 1.95 18.16
C GLU A 59 10.50 2.69 18.81
N LEU A 60 11.01 3.76 18.18
CA LEU A 60 12.06 4.59 18.76
C LEU A 60 11.59 5.27 20.06
N GLY A 61 10.37 5.82 20.07
CA GLY A 61 9.76 6.38 21.26
C GLY A 61 9.61 5.35 22.37
N TYR A 62 9.20 4.13 22.03
CA TYR A 62 9.10 3.03 22.99
C TYR A 62 10.44 2.63 23.59
N GLN A 63 11.49 2.53 22.78
CA GLN A 63 12.85 2.25 23.27
C GLN A 63 13.36 3.33 24.22
N ALA A 64 13.14 4.61 23.88
CA ALA A 64 13.49 5.73 24.75
C ALA A 64 12.71 5.68 26.07
N TYR A 65 11.42 5.35 26.01
CA TYR A 65 10.57 5.19 27.19
C TYR A 65 11.04 4.04 28.10
N GLN A 66 11.35 2.88 27.52
CA GLN A 66 11.89 1.74 28.27
C GLN A 66 13.24 2.07 28.93
N ALA A 67 14.11 2.78 28.22
CA ALA A 67 15.39 3.22 28.77
C ALA A 67 15.22 4.16 29.98
N LEU A 68 14.15 4.97 30.00
CA LEU A 68 13.84 5.88 31.10
C LEU A 68 13.26 5.16 32.32
N LEU A 69 12.45 4.12 32.11
CA LEU A 69 11.84 3.33 33.20
C LEU A 69 12.76 2.23 33.76
N SER A 70 13.70 1.71 32.97
CA SER A 70 14.58 0.62 33.37
C SER A 70 15.36 0.89 34.68
N PRO A 71 15.93 2.09 34.91
CA PRO A 71 16.57 2.43 36.18
C PRO A 71 15.62 2.38 37.37
N LEU A 72 14.38 2.89 37.23
CA LEU A 72 13.37 2.89 38.29
C LEU A 72 12.94 1.46 38.66
N ALA A 73 12.74 0.61 37.65
CA ALA A 73 12.46 -0.82 37.85
C ALA A 73 13.64 -1.55 38.52
N SER A 74 14.89 -1.19 38.19
CA SER A 74 16.08 -1.78 38.80
C SER A 74 16.24 -1.40 40.27
N ILE A 75 15.85 -0.16 40.63
CA ILE A 75 15.85 0.31 42.01
C ILE A 75 14.79 -0.44 42.82
N ALA A 76 13.61 -0.69 42.27
CA ALA A 76 12.56 -1.45 42.95
C ALA A 76 12.89 -2.96 43.13
N THR A 77 13.70 -3.55 42.23
CA THR A 77 13.98 -5.01 42.22
C THR A 77 15.32 -5.41 42.85
N ASN A 78 16.38 -4.60 42.72
CA ASN A 78 17.74 -4.95 43.18
C ASN A 78 18.14 -4.34 44.52
N ASN A 79 17.40 -3.34 45.03
CA ASN A 79 17.72 -2.73 46.32
C ASN A 79 17.12 -3.34 47.59
N PRO A 80 16.14 -4.28 47.61
CA PRO A 80 15.58 -4.67 48.91
C PRO A 80 16.66 -5.22 49.86
N VAL A 81 17.66 -5.96 49.36
CA VAL A 81 18.73 -6.56 50.19
C VAL A 81 19.82 -5.57 50.66
N LYS A 82 20.20 -4.59 49.83
CA LYS A 82 21.21 -3.57 50.21
C LYS A 82 20.60 -2.40 50.98
N LEU A 83 19.35 -2.05 50.64
CA LEU A 83 18.57 -1.06 51.36
C LEU A 83 18.22 -1.61 52.75
N ASP A 84 17.86 -2.89 52.90
CA ASP A 84 17.65 -3.52 54.21
C ASP A 84 18.89 -3.44 55.11
N GLN A 85 20.09 -3.68 54.59
CA GLN A 85 21.31 -3.61 55.41
C GLN A 85 21.64 -2.18 55.87
N THR A 86 21.39 -1.19 55.02
CA THR A 86 21.66 0.23 55.31
C THR A 86 20.54 0.87 56.14
N LEU A 87 19.29 0.46 55.90
CA LEU A 87 18.11 0.82 56.69
C LEU A 87 18.12 0.13 58.05
N GLN A 88 18.60 -1.12 58.18
CA GLN A 88 18.81 -1.75 59.50
C GLN A 88 19.78 -0.97 60.39
N THR A 89 20.76 -0.29 59.79
CA THR A 89 21.67 0.58 60.53
C THR A 89 21.02 1.92 60.93
N LEU A 90 20.09 2.45 60.12
CA LEU A 90 19.35 3.70 60.34
C LEU A 90 18.06 3.53 61.19
N THR A 91 17.43 2.37 61.16
CA THR A 91 16.17 2.03 61.87
C THR A 91 16.34 1.98 63.37
N ASN A 92 17.57 1.79 63.87
CA ASN A 92 17.87 1.96 65.29
C ASN A 92 17.76 3.42 65.77
N GLN A 93 17.61 4.40 64.86
CA GLN A 93 17.45 5.83 65.21
C GLN A 93 16.23 6.52 64.57
N HIS A 94 15.71 6.08 63.42
CA HIS A 94 14.54 6.71 62.76
C HIS A 94 13.66 5.71 61.98
N LEU A 95 12.81 4.95 62.70
CA LEU A 95 11.91 3.92 62.15
C LEU A 95 10.93 4.48 61.10
N GLU A 96 10.28 5.62 61.38
CA GLU A 96 9.29 6.24 60.49
C GLU A 96 9.87 6.67 59.13
N LEU A 97 11.14 7.09 59.12
CA LEU A 97 11.83 7.56 57.92
C LEU A 97 12.21 6.38 57.00
N SER A 98 12.53 5.23 57.60
CA SER A 98 12.76 3.97 56.88
C SER A 98 11.48 3.44 56.22
N GLU A 99 10.37 3.41 56.95
CA GLU A 99 9.08 2.97 56.40
C GLU A 99 8.60 3.87 55.26
N TRP A 100 8.79 5.17 55.38
CA TRP A 100 8.46 6.14 54.34
C TRP A 100 9.30 5.93 53.06
N ILE A 101 10.62 5.75 53.18
CA ILE A 101 11.51 5.47 52.04
C ILE A 101 11.10 4.16 51.33
N THR A 102 10.83 3.10 52.08
CA THR A 102 10.40 1.81 51.52
C THR A 102 9.07 1.94 50.77
N SER A 103 8.10 2.66 51.35
CA SER A 103 6.81 2.92 50.70
C SER A 103 6.98 3.70 49.39
N MET A 104 7.83 4.73 49.36
CA MET A 104 8.11 5.48 48.12
C MET A 104 8.77 4.63 47.04
N LEU A 105 9.72 3.77 47.40
CA LEU A 105 10.41 2.90 46.44
C LEU A 105 9.46 1.84 45.86
N GLN A 106 8.57 1.30 46.69
CA GLN A 106 7.55 0.36 46.25
C GLN A 106 6.55 1.04 45.30
N ALA A 107 6.07 2.23 45.65
CA ALA A 107 5.18 3.02 44.78
C ALA A 107 5.85 3.38 43.43
N ALA A 108 7.15 3.69 43.43
CA ALA A 108 7.91 3.93 42.20
C ALA A 108 8.05 2.67 41.33
N GLY A 109 8.27 1.51 41.95
CA GLY A 109 8.30 0.21 41.27
C GLY A 109 6.95 -0.15 40.64
N ASP A 110 5.87 -0.03 41.40
CA ASP A 110 4.51 -0.30 40.96
C ASP A 110 4.12 0.61 39.80
N LEU A 111 4.39 1.92 39.93
CA LEU A 111 4.15 2.90 38.87
C LEU A 111 4.95 2.57 37.60
N SER A 112 6.23 2.23 37.74
CA SER A 112 7.10 1.84 36.61
C SER A 112 6.57 0.60 35.89
N SER A 113 6.13 -0.41 36.64
CA SER A 113 5.59 -1.65 36.08
C SER A 113 4.27 -1.43 35.33
N PHE A 114 3.35 -0.65 35.92
CA PHE A 114 2.07 -0.28 35.32
C PHE A 114 2.27 0.50 34.02
N ASN A 115 3.17 1.48 34.05
CA ASN A 115 3.54 2.32 32.92
C ASN A 115 4.17 1.50 31.79
N THR A 116 5.11 0.61 32.11
CA THR A 116 5.72 -0.31 31.14
C THR A 116 4.68 -1.19 30.46
N ASN A 117 3.77 -1.81 31.22
CA ASN A 117 2.72 -2.67 30.67
C ASN A 117 1.75 -1.90 29.77
N THR A 118 1.36 -0.70 30.18
CA THR A 118 0.46 0.17 29.41
C THR A 118 1.09 0.55 28.07
N GLU A 119 2.34 0.99 28.10
CA GLU A 119 3.04 1.40 26.88
C GLU A 119 3.36 0.20 25.97
N THR A 120 3.75 -0.94 26.54
CA THR A 120 3.93 -2.20 25.79
C THR A 120 2.65 -2.56 25.03
N ASN A 121 1.49 -2.48 25.69
CA ASN A 121 0.21 -2.76 25.07
C ASN A 121 -0.14 -1.75 23.97
N ARG A 122 0.17 -0.47 24.17
CA ARG A 122 -0.05 0.59 23.16
C ARG A 122 0.77 0.29 21.90
N VAL A 123 2.05 -0.02 22.05
CA VAL A 123 2.97 -0.33 20.94
C VAL A 123 2.58 -1.64 20.26
N PHE A 124 2.19 -2.66 21.03
CA PHE A 124 1.67 -3.92 20.47
C PHE A 124 0.45 -3.68 19.57
N ARG A 125 -0.51 -2.86 20.02
CA ARG A 125 -1.68 -2.49 19.20
C ARG A 125 -1.26 -1.71 17.95
N ALA A 126 -0.28 -0.81 18.05
CA ALA A 126 0.25 -0.08 16.90
C ALA A 126 0.88 -1.03 15.86
N ARG A 127 1.64 -2.05 16.29
CA ARG A 127 2.19 -3.10 15.40
C ARG A 127 1.10 -3.90 14.69
N GLU A 128 0.07 -4.33 15.42
CA GLU A 128 -1.04 -5.07 14.81
C GLU A 128 -1.83 -4.20 13.82
N LEU A 129 -2.10 -2.93 14.15
CA LEU A 129 -2.75 -1.99 13.23
C LEU A 129 -1.90 -1.77 11.97
N HIS A 130 -0.59 -1.56 12.12
CA HIS A 130 0.34 -1.42 10.99
C HIS A 130 0.30 -2.66 10.09
N LYS A 131 0.42 -3.86 10.66
CA LYS A 131 0.38 -5.13 9.94
C LYS A 131 -0.93 -5.29 9.15
N ASN A 132 -2.06 -5.02 9.79
CA ASN A 132 -3.37 -5.15 9.15
C ASN A 132 -3.56 -4.14 8.02
N ASN A 133 -3.20 -2.87 8.26
CA ASN A 133 -3.32 -1.81 7.27
C ASN A 133 -2.39 -2.02 6.06
N THR A 134 -1.13 -2.39 6.30
CA THR A 134 -0.19 -2.69 5.21
C THR A 134 -0.58 -3.93 4.42
N ALA A 135 -1.10 -4.98 5.07
CA ALA A 135 -1.64 -6.15 4.39
C ALA A 135 -2.83 -5.79 3.48
N HIS A 136 -3.75 -4.97 3.98
CA HIS A 136 -4.91 -4.47 3.21
C HIS A 136 -4.47 -3.66 1.99
N LEU A 137 -3.54 -2.72 2.15
CA LEU A 137 -3.02 -1.92 1.04
C LEU A 137 -2.26 -2.76 0.02
N ARG A 138 -1.51 -3.78 0.45
CA ARG A 138 -0.86 -4.74 -0.44
C ARG A 138 -1.89 -5.56 -1.22
N HIS A 139 -2.98 -5.97 -0.59
CA HIS A 139 -4.08 -6.66 -1.27
C HIS A 139 -4.69 -5.78 -2.36
N LYS A 140 -5.09 -4.54 -2.02
CA LYS A 140 -5.62 -3.56 -2.99
C LYS A 140 -4.64 -3.28 -4.14
N SER A 141 -3.35 -3.21 -3.85
CA SER A 141 -2.32 -3.03 -4.87
C SER A 141 -2.28 -4.21 -5.85
N ARG A 142 -2.44 -5.44 -5.37
CA ARG A 142 -2.53 -6.64 -6.23
C ARG A 142 -3.78 -6.61 -7.10
N GLU A 143 -4.94 -6.24 -6.55
CA GLU A 143 -6.18 -6.11 -7.31
C GLU A 143 -6.03 -5.13 -8.47
N VAL A 144 -5.43 -3.95 -8.20
CA VAL A 144 -5.17 -2.95 -9.24
C VAL A 144 -4.18 -3.48 -10.29
N TYR A 145 -3.15 -4.22 -9.88
CA TYR A 145 -2.19 -4.82 -10.81
C TYR A 145 -2.84 -5.87 -11.73
N VAL A 146 -3.68 -6.74 -11.18
CA VAL A 146 -4.45 -7.74 -11.93
C VAL A 146 -5.38 -7.03 -12.93
N ALA A 147 -6.14 -6.03 -12.48
CA ALA A 147 -7.01 -5.25 -13.35
C ALA A 147 -6.23 -4.58 -14.50
N LEU A 148 -5.06 -4.01 -14.20
CA LEU A 148 -4.19 -3.39 -15.21
C LEU A 148 -3.64 -4.41 -16.22
N LYS A 149 -3.28 -5.62 -15.77
CA LYS A 149 -2.80 -6.69 -16.64
C LYS A 149 -3.91 -7.21 -17.57
N THR A 150 -5.09 -7.50 -17.01
CA THR A 150 -6.23 -8.00 -17.77
C THR A 150 -6.71 -6.98 -18.79
N GLU A 151 -6.85 -5.72 -18.38
CA GLU A 151 -7.25 -4.64 -19.30
C GLU A 151 -6.22 -4.43 -20.41
N LYS A 152 -4.91 -4.44 -20.07
CA LYS A 152 -3.84 -4.32 -21.07
C LYS A 152 -3.96 -5.40 -22.14
N GLN A 153 -4.21 -6.64 -21.73
CA GLN A 153 -4.36 -7.76 -22.66
C GLN A 153 -5.59 -7.57 -23.55
N SER A 154 -6.75 -7.29 -22.95
CA SER A 154 -7.99 -7.05 -23.69
C SER A 154 -7.87 -5.91 -24.71
N VAL A 155 -7.23 -4.81 -24.33
CA VAL A 155 -6.96 -3.68 -25.24
C VAL A 155 -6.00 -4.08 -26.35
N ALA A 156 -4.96 -4.86 -26.05
CA ALA A 156 -4.01 -5.33 -27.07
C ALA A 156 -4.70 -6.26 -28.09
N ASP A 157 -5.51 -7.19 -27.62
CA ASP A 157 -6.25 -8.14 -28.47
C ASP A 157 -7.24 -7.39 -29.38
N TYR A 158 -8.00 -6.44 -28.82
CA TYR A 158 -8.95 -5.66 -29.60
C TYR A 158 -8.26 -4.70 -30.57
N ALA A 159 -7.15 -4.08 -30.17
CA ALA A 159 -6.36 -3.23 -31.07
C ALA A 159 -5.78 -4.02 -32.24
N ALA A 160 -5.32 -5.25 -32.01
CA ALA A 160 -4.86 -6.15 -33.07
C ALA A 160 -5.99 -6.48 -34.04
N HIS A 161 -7.17 -6.83 -33.52
CA HIS A 161 -8.36 -7.10 -34.35
C HIS A 161 -8.74 -5.89 -35.23
N LEU A 162 -8.83 -4.69 -34.63
CA LEU A 162 -9.14 -3.47 -35.39
C LEU A 162 -8.07 -3.17 -36.45
N THR A 163 -6.80 -3.40 -36.14
CA THR A 163 -5.68 -3.21 -37.09
C THR A 163 -5.81 -4.15 -38.29
N THR A 164 -6.10 -5.43 -38.05
CA THR A 164 -6.35 -6.41 -39.12
C THR A 164 -7.53 -5.99 -39.97
N LEU A 165 -8.64 -5.58 -39.35
CA LEU A 165 -9.83 -5.13 -40.07
C LEU A 165 -9.52 -3.91 -40.97
N ILE A 166 -8.76 -2.94 -40.47
CA ILE A 166 -8.32 -1.77 -41.25
C ILE A 166 -7.49 -2.22 -42.46
N GLN A 167 -6.54 -3.14 -42.26
CA GLN A 167 -5.69 -3.67 -43.33
C GLN A 167 -6.49 -4.42 -44.40
N GLU A 168 -7.42 -5.29 -43.98
CA GLU A 168 -8.32 -6.02 -44.88
C GLU A 168 -9.18 -5.06 -45.71
N LYS A 169 -9.77 -4.04 -45.08
CA LYS A 169 -10.60 -3.04 -45.76
C LYS A 169 -9.79 -2.20 -46.75
N LYS A 170 -8.58 -1.79 -46.38
CA LYS A 170 -7.66 -1.09 -47.29
C LYS A 170 -7.22 -1.98 -48.46
N ALA A 171 -6.95 -3.26 -48.22
CA ALA A 171 -6.59 -4.20 -49.27
C ALA A 171 -7.76 -4.40 -50.25
N GLN A 172 -8.99 -4.59 -49.75
CA GLN A 172 -10.21 -4.69 -50.57
C GLN A 172 -10.43 -3.42 -51.40
N PHE A 173 -10.27 -2.24 -50.79
CA PHE A 173 -10.37 -0.95 -51.48
C PHE A 173 -9.34 -0.82 -52.62
N LEU A 174 -8.07 -1.16 -52.36
CA LEU A 174 -7.01 -1.12 -53.38
C LEU A 174 -7.25 -2.12 -54.51
N LEU A 175 -7.77 -3.31 -54.20
CA LEU A 175 -8.19 -4.30 -55.19
C LEU A 175 -9.31 -3.74 -56.06
N GLN A 176 -10.37 -3.21 -55.45
CA GLN A 176 -11.51 -2.65 -56.18
C GLN A 176 -11.12 -1.48 -57.07
N ILE A 177 -10.28 -0.55 -56.62
CA ILE A 177 -9.80 0.56 -57.47
C ILE A 177 -8.97 0.05 -58.65
N LYS A 178 -8.18 -1.02 -58.45
CA LYS A 178 -7.38 -1.62 -59.53
C LYS A 178 -8.23 -2.42 -60.52
N THR A 179 -9.31 -3.06 -60.06
CA THR A 179 -10.22 -3.86 -60.92
C THR A 179 -11.30 -3.01 -61.57
N ASP A 180 -11.81 -1.99 -60.89
CA ASP A 180 -12.70 -0.95 -61.44
C ASP A 180 -11.90 0.14 -62.19
N GLY A 181 -10.59 -0.09 -62.35
CA GLY A 181 -9.74 0.58 -63.32
C GLY A 181 -10.25 0.34 -64.73
N ILE A 182 -11.24 1.14 -65.11
CA ILE A 182 -11.50 1.62 -66.46
C ILE A 182 -10.15 1.91 -67.11
N GLY A 183 -9.95 1.37 -68.31
CA GLY A 183 -8.89 1.83 -69.21
C GLY A 183 -8.91 3.35 -69.32
N LEU A 184 -7.77 3.97 -69.03
CA LEU A 184 -7.41 5.19 -69.75
C LEU A 184 -7.07 4.81 -71.18
#